data_AF-R7K927-F1
#
_entry.id   AF-R7K927-F1
#
_cell.length_a   1.000
_cell.length_b   1.000
_cell.length_c   1.000
_cell.angle_alpha   90.00
_cell.angle_beta   90.00
_cell.angle_gamma   90.00
#
_symmetry.space_group_name_H-M   'P 1'
#
loop_
_entity.id
_entity.type
_entity.pdbx_description
1 polymer ?
#
loop_
_entity_poly.entity_id
_entity_poly.type
_entity_poly.pdbx_seq_one_letter_code
_entity_poly.pdbx_strand_id
1 'polypeptide(L)'
;MDFENAYQKFLDGTATPEEVEFVRSEIRKAKELSEIIDMGKADVIKKADDEKVKKAAKKFSLKMAITTVCIVLVTLVVAAGIVLGSVFGVAVGGAKRNTSVVSQEEVKQIALDYIKTELNIDEEAIGWKIERDLEMTSKLKNSYYIYEVDVNTSRGKEIELEIDGRNGKVIYVEVDRY
;
A
#
# COMPACT_ATOMS: atom_id res chain seq x y z
N MET A 1 74.78 19.22 -21.03
CA MET A 1 75.64 18.38 -20.17
C MET A 1 74.75 17.27 -19.63
N ASP A 2 75.20 16.03 -19.66
CA ASP A 2 74.40 14.91 -19.14
C ASP A 2 74.46 14.89 -17.61
N PHE A 3 73.29 14.92 -16.95
CA PHE A 3 73.20 15.04 -15.50
C PHE A 3 73.75 13.80 -14.79
N GLU A 4 73.50 12.61 -15.31
CA GLU A 4 73.90 11.36 -14.66
C GLU A 4 75.43 11.22 -14.63
N ASN A 5 76.08 11.50 -15.77
CA ASN A 5 77.54 11.56 -15.85
C ASN A 5 78.15 12.69 -15.00
N ALA A 6 77.56 13.88 -14.96
CA ALA A 6 78.05 14.99 -14.15
C ALA A 6 77.85 14.74 -12.64
N TYR A 7 76.74 14.11 -12.26
CA TYR A 7 76.44 13.71 -10.89
C TYR A 7 77.39 12.61 -10.40
N GLN A 8 77.72 11.64 -11.26
CA GLN A 8 78.69 10.60 -10.92
C GLN A 8 80.08 11.19 -10.65
N LYS A 9 80.57 12.08 -11.53
CA LYS A 9 81.82 12.82 -11.29
C LYS A 9 81.76 13.71 -10.04
N PHE A 10 80.60 14.26 -9.70
CA PHE A 10 80.39 15.05 -8.49
C PHE A 10 80.52 14.18 -7.23
N LEU A 11 80.00 12.95 -7.25
CA LEU A 11 80.17 11.97 -6.16
C LEU A 11 81.60 11.47 -6.04
N ASP A 12 82.25 11.21 -7.18
CA ASP A 12 83.63 10.70 -7.25
C ASP A 12 84.69 11.78 -6.99
N GLY A 13 84.27 13.04 -6.80
CA GLY A 13 85.15 14.17 -6.46
C GLY A 13 86.00 14.69 -7.63
N THR A 14 85.72 14.24 -8.86
CA THR A 14 86.48 14.58 -10.08
C THR A 14 85.76 15.59 -10.98
N ALA A 15 84.61 16.13 -10.54
CA ALA A 15 83.82 17.09 -11.31
C ALA A 15 84.54 18.44 -11.47
N THR A 16 84.40 19.05 -12.65
CA THR A 16 84.85 20.42 -12.87
C THR A 16 83.96 21.42 -12.12
N PRO A 17 84.42 22.66 -11.87
CA PRO A 17 83.60 23.68 -11.23
C PRO A 17 82.25 23.94 -11.93
N GLU A 18 82.22 23.86 -13.25
CA GLU A 18 81.01 24.00 -14.06
C GLU A 18 80.04 22.82 -13.88
N GLU A 19 80.56 21.58 -13.83
CA GLU A 19 79.77 20.37 -13.55
C GLU A 19 79.15 20.42 -12.14
N VAL A 20 79.91 20.91 -11.16
CA VAL A 20 79.44 21.10 -9.77
C VAL A 20 78.29 22.09 -9.70
N GLU A 21 78.40 23.23 -10.36
CA GLU A 21 77.35 24.25 -10.36
C GLU A 21 76.08 23.76 -11.08
N PHE A 22 76.25 23.07 -12.20
CA PHE A 22 75.16 22.44 -12.94
C PHE A 22 74.39 21.44 -12.07
N VAL A 23 75.08 20.49 -11.42
CA VAL A 23 74.47 19.48 -10.55
C VAL A 23 73.74 20.12 -9.37
N ARG A 24 74.34 21.12 -8.71
CA ARG A 24 73.70 21.84 -7.60
C ARG A 24 72.44 22.59 -8.04
N SER A 25 72.45 23.14 -9.26
CA SER A 25 71.30 23.87 -9.80
C SER A 25 70.12 22.94 -10.08
N GLU A 26 70.37 21.74 -10.63
CA GLU A 26 69.34 20.75 -10.90
C GLU A 26 68.77 20.15 -9.61
N ILE A 27 69.62 19.89 -8.61
CA ILE A 27 69.15 19.48 -7.26
C ILE A 27 68.26 20.55 -6.63
N ARG A 28 68.61 21.84 -6.79
CA ARG A 28 67.80 22.95 -6.29
C ARG A 28 66.43 23.01 -6.99
N LYS A 29 66.40 22.91 -8.32
CA LYS A 29 65.14 22.86 -9.09
C LYS A 29 64.27 21.68 -8.70
N ALA A 30 64.87 20.50 -8.51
CA ALA A 30 64.15 19.31 -8.06
C ALA A 30 63.55 19.49 -6.66
N LYS A 31 64.28 20.17 -5.76
CA LYS A 31 63.79 20.48 -4.41
C LYS A 31 62.64 21.50 -4.44
N GLU A 32 62.75 22.57 -5.22
CA GLU A 32 61.68 23.56 -5.41
C GLU A 32 60.42 22.91 -6.01
N LEU A 33 60.57 22.02 -6.99
CA LEU A 33 59.45 21.27 -7.57
C LEU A 33 58.80 20.33 -6.55
N SER A 34 59.58 19.65 -5.72
CA SER A 34 59.08 18.81 -4.63
C SER A 34 58.29 19.62 -3.60
N GLU A 35 58.79 20.78 -3.20
CA GLU A 35 58.10 21.67 -2.25
C GLU A 35 56.77 22.18 -2.82
N ILE A 36 56.72 22.54 -4.12
CA ILE A 36 55.47 22.93 -4.79
C ILE A 36 54.47 21.76 -4.84
N ILE A 37 54.93 20.54 -5.12
CA ILE A 37 54.09 19.34 -5.15
C ILE A 37 53.55 19.02 -3.76
N ASP A 38 54.37 19.16 -2.70
CA ASP A 38 53.94 18.92 -1.33
C ASP A 38 52.98 20.02 -0.82
N MET A 39 53.17 21.27 -1.21
CA MET A 39 52.20 22.35 -0.95
C MET A 39 50.88 22.14 -1.71
N GLY A 40 50.93 21.58 -2.93
CA GLY A 40 49.74 21.24 -3.73
C GLY A 40 48.95 20.03 -3.21
N LYS A 41 49.50 19.25 -2.27
CA LYS A 41 48.85 18.13 -1.58
C LYS A 41 48.21 18.51 -0.24
N ALA A 42 48.05 19.81 0.06
CA ALA A 42 47.20 20.21 1.18
C ALA A 42 45.76 19.76 0.91
N ASP A 43 45.25 18.84 1.74
CA ASP A 43 43.97 18.14 1.62
C ASP A 43 42.83 19.00 1.00
N VAL A 44 42.60 18.82 -0.30
CA VAL A 44 41.53 19.49 -1.06
C VAL A 44 40.13 19.06 -0.57
N ILE A 45 40.07 18.00 0.24
CA ILE A 45 38.84 17.46 0.82
C ILE A 45 38.78 17.81 2.30
N LYS A 46 38.01 18.83 2.66
CA LYS A 46 37.65 19.09 4.06
C LYS A 46 36.98 17.84 4.64
N LYS A 47 37.49 17.27 5.74
CA LYS A 47 36.81 16.20 6.47
C LYS A 47 35.37 16.63 6.75
N ALA A 48 34.42 15.81 6.33
CA ALA A 48 33.01 16.05 6.60
C ALA A 48 32.79 16.10 8.11
N ASP A 49 31.94 17.02 8.56
CA ASP A 49 31.54 17.12 9.96
C ASP A 49 30.81 15.83 10.37
N ASP A 50 31.46 15.02 11.20
CA ASP A 50 30.98 13.70 11.64
C ASP A 50 29.57 13.77 12.25
N GLU A 51 29.22 14.87 12.91
CA GLU A 51 27.86 15.06 13.43
C GLU A 51 26.83 15.22 12.31
N LYS A 52 27.16 15.97 11.26
CA LYS A 52 26.25 16.18 10.12
C LYS A 52 26.05 14.89 9.35
N VAL A 53 27.11 14.10 9.18
CA VAL A 53 27.04 12.77 8.55
C VAL A 53 26.15 11.83 9.38
N LYS A 54 26.33 11.79 10.71
CA LYS A 54 25.52 10.95 11.60
C LYS A 54 24.05 11.37 11.64
N LYS A 55 23.76 12.67 11.68
CA LYS A 55 22.39 13.22 11.63
C LYS A 55 21.73 12.92 10.29
N ALA A 56 22.44 13.07 9.17
CA ALA A 56 21.95 12.73 7.84
C ALA A 56 21.66 11.23 7.70
N ALA A 57 22.57 10.38 8.19
CA ALA A 57 22.40 8.93 8.19
C ALA A 57 21.17 8.50 9.00
N LYS A 58 20.96 9.04 10.21
CA LYS A 58 19.75 8.77 11.02
C LYS A 58 18.48 9.23 10.35
N LYS A 59 18.48 10.43 9.74
CA LYS A 59 17.31 10.95 9.03
C LYS A 59 16.99 10.11 7.80
N PHE A 60 18.01 9.64 7.09
CA PHE A 60 17.86 8.74 5.96
C PHE A 60 17.33 7.37 6.39
N SER A 61 17.91 6.75 7.43
CA SER A 61 17.46 5.46 7.93
C SER A 61 16.03 5.52 8.47
N LEU A 62 15.66 6.62 9.15
CA LEU A 62 14.30 6.84 9.61
C LEU A 62 13.32 7.00 8.44
N LYS A 63 13.67 7.80 7.42
CA LYS A 63 12.86 7.92 6.20
C LYS A 63 12.65 6.56 5.52
N MET A 64 13.72 5.79 5.36
CA MET A 64 13.66 4.47 4.75
C MET A 64 12.81 3.50 5.58
N ALA A 65 12.96 3.50 6.92
CA ALA A 65 12.14 2.68 7.80
C ALA A 65 10.65 3.03 7.69
N ILE A 66 10.30 4.32 7.67
CA ILE A 66 8.91 4.77 7.48
C ILE A 66 8.40 4.31 6.11
N THR A 67 9.17 4.50 5.04
CA THR A 67 8.79 4.07 3.69
C THR A 67 8.56 2.56 3.63
N THR A 68 9.44 1.76 4.23
CA THR A 68 9.27 0.30 4.31
C THR A 68 7.99 -0.07 5.06
N VAL A 69 7.72 0.55 6.21
CA VAL A 69 6.48 0.31 6.96
C VAL A 69 5.24 0.67 6.14
N CYS A 70 5.25 1.82 5.44
CA CYS A 70 4.15 2.22 4.56
C CYS A 70 3.92 1.22 3.43
N ILE A 71 4.99 0.73 2.78
CA ILE A 71 4.88 -0.27 1.72
C ILE A 71 4.26 -1.56 2.27
N VAL A 72 4.74 -2.05 3.42
CA VAL A 72 4.20 -3.26 4.04
C VAL A 72 2.71 -3.08 4.36
N LEU A 73 2.32 -1.97 4.96
CA LEU A 73 0.91 -1.67 5.25
C LEU A 73 0.05 -1.65 3.98
N VAL A 74 0.52 -0.97 2.92
CA VAL A 74 -0.21 -0.92 1.64
C VAL A 74 -0.33 -2.32 1.04
N THR A 75 0.74 -3.12 1.04
CA THR A 75 0.69 -4.49 0.50
C THR A 75 -0.28 -5.38 1.27
N LEU A 76 -0.37 -5.25 2.59
CA LEU A 76 -1.33 -5.99 3.41
C LEU A 76 -2.76 -5.61 3.07
N VAL A 77 -3.05 -4.31 2.94
CA VAL A 77 -4.39 -3.82 2.56
C VAL A 77 -4.78 -4.30 1.16
N VAL A 78 -3.86 -4.25 0.20
CA VAL A 78 -4.10 -4.75 -1.16
C VAL A 78 -4.36 -6.26 -1.16
N ALA A 79 -3.56 -7.04 -0.44
CA ALA A 79 -3.75 -8.48 -0.33
C ALA A 79 -5.11 -8.83 0.29
N ALA A 80 -5.50 -8.15 1.39
CA ALA A 80 -6.81 -8.31 2.00
C ALA A 80 -7.95 -7.96 1.03
N GLY A 81 -7.81 -6.85 0.29
CA GLY A 81 -8.78 -6.42 -0.72
C GLY A 81 -8.97 -7.44 -1.84
N ILE A 82 -7.89 -8.07 -2.33
CA ILE A 82 -7.96 -9.11 -3.36
C ILE A 82 -8.70 -10.35 -2.84
N VAL A 83 -8.35 -10.82 -1.64
CA VAL A 83 -8.96 -12.02 -1.05
C VAL A 83 -10.46 -11.78 -0.82
N LEU A 84 -10.82 -10.69 -0.14
CA LEU A 84 -12.22 -10.34 0.11
C LEU A 84 -12.98 -10.12 -1.20
N GLY A 85 -12.43 -9.34 -2.13
CA GLY A 85 -13.05 -9.07 -3.43
C GLY A 85 -13.32 -10.33 -4.25
N SER A 86 -12.43 -11.33 -4.18
CA SER A 86 -12.62 -12.60 -4.88
C SER A 86 -13.78 -13.43 -4.30
N VAL A 87 -13.88 -13.50 -2.97
CA VAL A 87 -14.93 -14.28 -2.28
C VAL A 87 -16.29 -13.60 -2.44
N PHE A 88 -16.39 -12.31 -2.08
CA PHE A 88 -17.63 -11.54 -2.19
C PHE A 88 -18.05 -11.36 -3.65
N GLY A 89 -17.11 -11.16 -4.58
CA GLY A 89 -17.41 -11.02 -6.00
C GLY A 89 -18.06 -12.27 -6.59
N VAL A 90 -17.58 -13.47 -6.24
CA VAL A 90 -18.20 -14.72 -6.68
C VAL A 90 -19.57 -14.92 -6.02
N ALA A 91 -19.70 -14.61 -4.73
CA ALA A 91 -20.96 -14.73 -4.00
C ALA A 91 -22.04 -13.80 -4.56
N VAL A 92 -21.74 -12.50 -4.70
CA VAL A 92 -22.65 -11.50 -5.28
C VAL A 92 -23.00 -11.86 -6.73
N GLY A 93 -22.02 -12.30 -7.52
CA GLY A 93 -22.26 -12.74 -8.89
C GLY A 93 -23.15 -13.99 -8.97
N GLY A 94 -23.00 -14.92 -8.03
CA GLY A 94 -23.89 -16.06 -7.85
C GLY A 94 -25.31 -15.62 -7.50
N ALA A 95 -25.44 -14.77 -6.48
CA ALA A 95 -26.73 -14.27 -6.02
C ALA A 95 -27.52 -13.58 -7.13
N LYS A 96 -26.89 -12.65 -7.86
CA LYS A 96 -27.54 -11.98 -9.00
C LYS A 96 -28.06 -12.94 -10.08
N ARG A 97 -27.42 -14.09 -10.29
CA ARG A 97 -27.85 -15.08 -11.28
C ARG A 97 -28.95 -16.01 -10.74
N ASN A 98 -28.96 -16.23 -9.43
CA ASN A 98 -29.92 -17.12 -8.79
C ASN A 98 -31.21 -16.39 -8.37
N THR A 99 -31.21 -15.06 -8.36
CA THR A 99 -32.38 -14.25 -8.00
C THR A 99 -33.41 -14.21 -9.12
N SER A 100 -34.63 -14.63 -8.80
CA SER A 100 -35.81 -14.52 -9.65
C SER A 100 -36.66 -13.30 -9.31
N VAL A 101 -36.68 -12.89 -8.04
CA VAL A 101 -37.43 -11.72 -7.56
C VAL A 101 -36.56 -10.49 -7.68
N VAL A 102 -36.88 -9.60 -8.61
CA VAL A 102 -35.93 -8.57 -9.08
C VAL A 102 -36.32 -7.16 -8.62
N SER A 103 -37.59 -6.91 -8.30
CA SER A 103 -38.08 -5.57 -7.94
C SER A 103 -38.60 -5.50 -6.51
N GLN A 104 -38.53 -4.31 -5.91
CA GLN A 104 -39.14 -4.08 -4.59
C GLN A 104 -40.66 -4.19 -4.65
N GLU A 105 -41.28 -3.84 -5.77
CA GLU A 105 -42.72 -3.95 -5.98
C GLU A 105 -43.18 -5.42 -5.95
N GLU A 106 -42.42 -6.33 -6.57
CA GLU A 106 -42.69 -7.76 -6.54
C GLU A 106 -42.60 -8.32 -5.11
N VAL A 107 -41.55 -7.92 -4.37
CA VAL A 107 -41.38 -8.28 -2.95
C VAL A 107 -42.56 -7.76 -2.12
N LYS A 108 -43.00 -6.50 -2.32
CA LYS A 108 -44.16 -5.94 -1.63
C LYS A 108 -45.44 -6.71 -1.91
N GLN A 109 -45.64 -7.12 -3.17
CA GLN A 109 -46.83 -7.90 -3.55
C GLN A 109 -46.82 -9.28 -2.88
N ILE A 110 -45.68 -9.98 -2.88
CA ILE A 110 -45.52 -11.26 -2.20
C ILE A 110 -45.82 -11.11 -0.69
N ALA A 111 -45.24 -10.09 -0.05
CA ALA A 111 -45.48 -9.82 1.37
C ALA A 111 -46.96 -9.52 1.66
N LEU A 112 -47.58 -8.62 0.89
CA LEU A 112 -49.00 -8.28 1.04
C LEU A 112 -49.91 -9.49 0.85
N ASP A 113 -49.62 -10.32 -0.16
CA ASP A 113 -50.39 -11.53 -0.43
C ASP A 113 -50.29 -12.50 0.73
N TYR A 114 -49.08 -12.75 1.24
CA TYR A 114 -48.84 -13.62 2.39
C TYR A 114 -49.53 -13.11 3.67
N ILE A 115 -49.42 -11.81 3.97
CA ILE A 115 -50.05 -11.19 5.15
C ILE A 115 -51.58 -11.36 5.10
N LYS A 116 -52.18 -11.19 3.92
CA LYS A 116 -53.62 -11.31 3.75
C LYS A 116 -54.12 -12.75 3.74
N THR A 117 -53.42 -13.64 3.04
CA THR A 117 -53.88 -15.01 2.79
C THR A 117 -53.48 -15.98 3.91
N GLU A 118 -52.22 -15.96 4.32
CA GLU A 118 -51.67 -16.90 5.29
C GLU A 118 -51.80 -16.40 6.73
N LEU A 119 -51.58 -15.09 6.96
CA LEU A 119 -51.73 -14.50 8.30
C LEU A 119 -53.16 -14.00 8.59
N ASN A 120 -54.01 -13.88 7.56
CA ASN A 120 -55.37 -13.38 7.66
C ASN A 120 -55.45 -11.99 8.35
N ILE A 121 -54.48 -11.12 8.05
CA ILE A 121 -54.41 -9.75 8.55
C ILE A 121 -54.86 -8.82 7.42
N ASP A 122 -56.10 -8.32 7.52
CA ASP A 122 -56.65 -7.31 6.62
C ASP A 122 -56.51 -5.92 7.26
N GLU A 123 -55.28 -5.44 7.32
CA GLU A 123 -54.93 -4.12 7.85
C GLU A 123 -54.15 -3.34 6.80
N GLU A 124 -54.35 -2.02 6.76
CA GLU A 124 -53.62 -1.16 5.84
C GLU A 124 -52.15 -1.05 6.29
N ALA A 125 -51.23 -1.32 5.37
CA ALA A 125 -49.80 -1.11 5.59
C ALA A 125 -49.47 0.39 5.47
N ILE A 126 -49.05 0.99 6.58
CA ILE A 126 -48.72 2.42 6.69
C ILE A 126 -47.21 2.70 6.59
N GLY A 127 -46.38 1.69 6.78
CA GLY A 127 -44.92 1.80 6.71
C GLY A 127 -44.28 0.55 6.10
N TRP A 128 -43.21 0.76 5.34
CA TRP A 128 -42.46 -0.31 4.67
C TRP A 128 -40.96 -0.05 4.82
N LYS A 129 -40.22 -1.07 5.24
CA LYS A 129 -38.76 -1.15 5.10
C LYS A 129 -38.45 -2.45 4.35
N ILE A 130 -37.63 -2.36 3.30
CA ILE A 130 -37.22 -3.51 2.52
C ILE A 130 -35.71 -3.47 2.39
N GLU A 131 -35.06 -4.44 2.99
CA GLU A 131 -33.61 -4.64 2.92
C GLU A 131 -33.32 -5.90 2.10
N ARG A 132 -32.11 -5.96 1.52
CA ARG A 132 -31.71 -7.05 0.65
C ARG A 132 -30.34 -7.54 1.04
N ASP A 133 -30.33 -8.74 1.59
CA ASP A 133 -29.16 -9.31 2.23
C ASP A 133 -28.62 -10.48 1.44
N LEU A 134 -27.29 -10.56 1.39
CA LEU A 134 -26.58 -11.60 0.65
C LEU A 134 -26.38 -12.82 1.54
N GLU A 135 -27.11 -13.88 1.26
CA GLU A 135 -26.90 -15.17 1.92
C GLU A 135 -25.79 -15.94 1.21
N MET A 136 -24.64 -16.06 1.89
CA MET A 136 -23.46 -16.73 1.36
C MET A 136 -23.49 -18.22 1.66
N THR A 137 -23.48 -19.04 0.61
CA THR A 137 -23.43 -20.50 0.76
C THR A 137 -22.00 -21.02 0.62
N SER A 138 -21.75 -22.24 1.14
CA SER A 138 -20.43 -22.91 1.03
C SER A 138 -19.94 -23.01 -0.43
N LYS A 139 -20.86 -23.19 -1.37
CA LYS A 139 -20.61 -23.04 -2.81
C LYS A 139 -20.98 -21.61 -3.22
N LEU A 140 -20.05 -20.67 -3.14
CA LEU A 140 -20.31 -19.23 -3.37
C LEU A 140 -21.15 -18.91 -4.63
N LYS A 141 -21.02 -19.68 -5.71
CA LYS A 141 -21.85 -19.52 -6.93
C LYS A 141 -23.36 -19.73 -6.72
N ASN A 142 -23.72 -20.45 -5.66
CA ASN A 142 -25.09 -20.75 -5.25
C ASN A 142 -25.61 -19.80 -4.18
N SER A 143 -24.84 -18.77 -3.80
CA SER A 143 -25.32 -17.70 -2.93
C SER A 143 -26.55 -17.03 -3.54
N TYR A 144 -27.38 -16.41 -2.73
CA TYR A 144 -28.65 -15.81 -3.15
C TYR A 144 -28.99 -14.60 -2.28
N TYR A 145 -30.00 -13.84 -2.68
CA TYR A 145 -30.50 -12.72 -1.88
C TYR A 145 -31.71 -13.16 -1.06
N ILE A 146 -31.76 -12.73 0.19
CA ILE A 146 -32.95 -12.73 1.04
C ILE A 146 -33.45 -11.29 1.11
N TYR A 147 -34.75 -11.11 1.02
CA TYR A 147 -35.39 -9.81 1.22
C TYR A 147 -36.03 -9.80 2.60
N GLU A 148 -35.55 -8.92 3.47
CA GLU A 148 -36.13 -8.62 4.77
C GLU A 148 -37.16 -7.49 4.57
N VAL A 149 -38.39 -7.74 5.00
CA VAL A 149 -39.53 -6.86 4.78
C VAL A 149 -40.19 -6.56 6.10
N ASP A 150 -40.07 -5.33 6.55
CA ASP A 150 -40.75 -4.84 7.76
C ASP A 150 -41.98 -4.03 7.34
N VAL A 151 -43.13 -4.43 7.85
CA VAL A 151 -44.43 -3.83 7.55
C VAL A 151 -45.09 -3.35 8.82
N ASN A 152 -45.35 -2.03 8.89
CA ASN A 152 -46.12 -1.44 9.98
C ASN A 152 -47.57 -1.27 9.54
N THR A 153 -48.51 -1.76 10.34
CA THR A 153 -49.95 -1.70 10.03
C THR A 153 -50.64 -0.55 10.74
N SER A 154 -51.79 -0.12 10.20
CA SER A 154 -52.60 0.97 10.77
C SER A 154 -53.14 0.69 12.18
N ARG A 155 -53.14 -0.57 12.63
CA ARG A 155 -53.54 -0.96 13.99
C ARG A 155 -52.36 -1.18 14.93
N GLY A 156 -51.15 -0.82 14.52
CA GLY A 156 -49.95 -0.86 15.35
C GLY A 156 -49.27 -2.23 15.45
N LYS A 157 -49.44 -3.11 14.45
CA LYS A 157 -48.62 -4.32 14.34
C LYS A 157 -47.37 -4.03 13.54
N GLU A 158 -46.28 -4.68 13.93
CA GLU A 158 -45.04 -4.75 13.14
C GLU A 158 -44.92 -6.19 12.65
N ILE A 159 -44.78 -6.37 11.33
CA ILE A 159 -44.69 -7.67 10.69
C ILE A 159 -43.37 -7.72 9.93
N GLU A 160 -42.50 -8.64 10.33
CA GLU A 160 -41.22 -8.89 9.66
C GLU A 160 -41.34 -10.17 8.85
N LEU A 161 -40.94 -10.12 7.56
CA LEU A 161 -40.91 -11.27 6.67
C LEU A 161 -39.54 -11.40 6.02
N GLU A 162 -39.03 -12.62 5.94
CA GLU A 162 -37.92 -12.93 5.04
C GLU A 162 -38.43 -13.66 3.80
N ILE A 163 -38.06 -13.18 2.62
CA ILE A 163 -38.45 -13.75 1.32
C ILE A 163 -37.20 -14.23 0.58
N ASP A 164 -37.20 -15.51 0.20
CA ASP A 164 -36.16 -16.12 -0.63
C ASP A 164 -36.20 -15.54 -2.04
N GLY A 165 -35.19 -14.75 -2.40
CA GLY A 165 -35.12 -14.07 -3.69
C GLY A 165 -34.97 -15.00 -4.90
N ARG A 166 -34.76 -16.31 -4.71
CA ARG A 166 -34.66 -17.30 -5.81
C ARG A 166 -36.01 -17.78 -6.33
N ASN A 167 -37.05 -17.70 -5.50
CA ASN A 167 -38.35 -18.30 -5.79
C ASN A 167 -39.54 -17.49 -5.23
N GLY A 168 -39.30 -16.43 -4.45
CA GLY A 168 -40.34 -15.61 -3.85
C GLY A 168 -41.04 -16.26 -2.66
N LYS A 169 -40.50 -17.35 -2.10
CA LYS A 169 -41.09 -18.01 -0.95
C LYS A 169 -40.77 -17.26 0.34
N VAL A 170 -41.79 -17.00 1.16
CA VAL A 170 -41.61 -16.53 2.54
C VAL A 170 -41.01 -17.67 3.38
N ILE A 171 -39.87 -17.42 4.01
CA ILE A 171 -39.10 -18.41 4.77
C ILE A 171 -39.09 -18.13 6.27
N TYR A 172 -39.32 -16.88 6.67
CA TYR A 172 -39.45 -16.45 8.05
C TYR A 172 -40.60 -15.44 8.16
N VAL A 173 -41.29 -15.48 9.31
CA VAL A 173 -42.30 -14.50 9.66
C VAL A 173 -42.27 -14.29 11.18
N GLU A 174 -42.33 -13.02 11.56
CA GLU A 174 -42.56 -12.58 12.93
C GLU A 174 -43.65 -11.51 12.94
N VAL A 175 -44.52 -11.58 13.93
CA VAL A 175 -45.65 -10.65 14.08
C VAL A 175 -45.64 -10.12 15.50
N ASP A 176 -45.12 -8.91 15.64
CA ASP A 176 -45.12 -8.21 16.90
C ASP A 176 -46.36 -7.31 17.05
N ARG A 177 -46.82 -7.22 18.29
CA ARG A 177 -47.91 -6.33 18.68
C ARG A 177 -47.36 -5.36 19.71
N TYR A 178 -47.54 -4.07 19.44
CA TYR A 178 -47.50 -3.06 20.50
C TYR A 178 -48.62 -3.27 21.54
#